data_AF-A0AAV3BKQ4-F1
#
_entry.id   AF-A0AAV3BKQ4-F1
#
_cell.length_a   1.000
_cell.length_b   1.000
_cell.length_c   1.000
_cell.angle_alpha   90.00
_cell.angle_beta   90.00
_cell.angle_gamma   90.00
#
_symmetry.space_group_name_H-M   'P 1'
#
loop_
_entity.id
_entity.type
_entity.pdbx_description
1 polymer ?
#
loop_
_entity_poly.entity_id
_entity_poly.type
_entity_poly.pdbx_seq_one_letter_code
_entity_poly.pdbx_strand_id
1 'polypeptide(L)'
;MHKVTDIFISFILFIWGTLNWIYATRITIDINAFSSLKEVIIYIIVTILYLIIQVLYINKSKIHILNILLLSLPTIIWFIILKNSLSIDGFFKYDGIAYTFGFFVMIVVLFYNFYKIVLKYNVRS
;
A
#
# COMPACT_ATOMS: atom_id res chain seq x y z
N MET A 1 8.43 -2.19 -21.71
CA MET A 1 8.83 -3.38 -20.94
C MET A 1 8.21 -4.62 -21.57
N HIS A 2 8.92 -5.74 -21.57
CA HIS A 2 8.36 -7.03 -22.01
C HIS A 2 7.25 -7.46 -21.03
N LYS A 3 6.20 -8.08 -21.55
CA LYS A 3 5.00 -8.47 -20.77
C LYS A 3 5.34 -9.34 -19.55
N VAL A 4 6.27 -10.28 -19.72
CA VAL A 4 6.72 -11.19 -18.64
C VAL A 4 7.44 -10.42 -17.54
N THR A 5 8.37 -9.53 -17.90
CA THR A 5 9.09 -8.67 -16.95
C THR A 5 8.14 -7.75 -16.18
N ASP A 6 7.12 -7.21 -16.86
CA ASP A 6 6.12 -6.35 -16.25
C ASP A 6 5.32 -7.12 -15.18
N ILE A 7 4.84 -8.34 -15.52
CA ILE A 7 4.13 -9.23 -14.59
C ILE A 7 5.02 -9.57 -13.38
N PHE A 8 6.28 -9.92 -13.62
CA PHE A 8 7.22 -10.28 -12.56
C PHE A 8 7.44 -9.12 -11.57
N ILE A 9 7.66 -7.91 -12.07
CA ILE A 9 7.83 -6.72 -11.23
C ILE A 9 6.54 -6.41 -10.47
N SER A 10 5.38 -6.54 -11.11
CA SER A 10 4.08 -6.38 -10.45
C SER A 10 3.92 -7.32 -9.24
N PHE A 11 4.29 -8.59 -9.39
CA PHE A 11 4.29 -9.55 -8.29
C PHE A 11 5.26 -9.19 -7.16
N ILE A 12 6.48 -8.75 -7.48
CA ILE A 12 7.44 -8.29 -6.46
C ILE A 12 6.87 -7.12 -5.66
N LEU A 13 6.27 -6.14 -6.35
CA LEU A 13 5.68 -4.98 -5.70
C LEU A 13 4.43 -5.32 -4.90
N PHE A 14 3.66 -6.32 -5.33
CA PHE A 14 2.56 -6.88 -4.54
C PHE A 14 3.07 -7.53 -3.24
N ILE A 15 4.12 -8.35 -3.33
CA ILE A 15 4.73 -8.99 -2.16
C ILE A 15 5.25 -7.94 -1.19
N TRP A 16 5.97 -6.92 -1.67
CA TRP A 16 6.44 -5.83 -0.82
C TRP A 16 5.28 -5.06 -0.17
N GLY A 17 4.24 -4.70 -0.92
CA GLY A 17 3.05 -4.05 -0.36
C GLY A 17 2.41 -4.88 0.77
N THR A 18 2.35 -6.20 0.58
CA THR A 18 1.84 -7.14 1.58
C THR A 18 2.75 -7.20 2.81
N LEU A 19 4.07 -7.22 2.64
CA LEU A 19 5.03 -7.19 3.74
C LEU A 19 4.95 -5.88 4.54
N ASN A 20 4.78 -4.73 3.87
CA ASN A 20 4.55 -3.45 4.53
C ASN A 20 3.29 -3.47 5.39
N TRP A 21 2.21 -4.07 4.88
CA TRP A 21 0.98 -4.25 5.64
C TRP A 21 1.16 -5.18 6.85
N ILE A 22 1.83 -6.33 6.68
CA ILE A 22 2.12 -7.25 7.80
C ILE A 22 2.96 -6.55 8.87
N TYR A 23 3.96 -5.76 8.47
CA TYR A 23 4.81 -5.03 9.40
C TYR A 23 4.02 -3.97 10.17
N ALA A 24 3.15 -3.21 9.49
CA ALA A 24 2.24 -2.27 10.14
C ALA A 24 1.33 -2.99 11.16
N THR A 25 0.85 -4.18 10.82
CA THR A 25 -0.02 -4.98 11.69
C THR A 25 0.73 -5.50 12.91
N ARG A 26 2.00 -5.90 12.73
CA ARG A 26 2.86 -6.31 13.85
C ARG A 26 3.11 -5.18 14.83
N ILE A 27 3.38 -3.97 14.33
CA ILE A 27 3.53 -2.77 15.17
C ILE A 27 2.27 -2.55 16.02
N THR A 28 1.08 -2.81 15.46
CA THR A 28 -0.20 -2.55 16.14
C THR A 28 -0.74 -3.67 17.05
N ILE A 29 -0.28 -4.92 16.91
CA ILE A 29 -0.82 -6.08 17.67
C ILE A 29 -0.29 -6.12 19.12
N ASP A 30 0.80 -5.41 19.42
CA ASP A 30 1.37 -5.37 20.76
C ASP A 30 0.61 -4.39 21.67
N ILE A 31 -0.63 -4.75 22.03
CA ILE A 31 -1.58 -3.94 22.83
C ILE A 31 -0.99 -3.48 24.18
N ASN A 32 0.07 -4.12 24.66
CA ASN A 32 0.76 -3.79 25.92
C ASN A 32 2.17 -3.21 25.75
N ALA A 33 2.74 -3.21 24.54
CA ALA A 33 4.06 -2.65 24.28
C ALA A 33 3.87 -1.42 23.39
N PHE A 34 3.99 -0.23 23.98
CA PHE A 34 4.05 1.01 23.21
C PHE A 34 5.01 0.84 22.03
N SER A 35 4.49 0.86 20.81
CA SER A 35 5.35 0.87 19.63
C SER A 35 6.35 2.00 19.76
N SER A 36 7.63 1.68 19.58
CA SER A 36 8.67 2.68 19.72
C SER A 36 8.55 3.65 18.54
N LEU A 37 8.67 4.96 18.79
CA LEU A 37 8.68 5.99 17.74
C LEU A 37 9.64 5.63 16.58
N LYS A 38 10.74 4.95 16.91
CA LYS A 38 11.73 4.43 15.95
C LYS A 38 11.14 3.47 14.92
N GLU A 39 10.30 2.52 15.33
CA GLU A 39 9.68 1.53 14.42
C GLU A 39 8.71 2.20 13.46
N VAL A 40 7.95 3.18 13.95
CA VAL A 40 7.02 3.96 13.11
C VAL A 40 7.77 4.83 12.11
N ILE A 41 8.90 5.45 12.51
CA ILE A 41 9.75 6.19 11.56
C ILE A 41 10.31 5.26 10.48
N ILE A 42 10.84 4.09 10.86
CA ILE A 42 11.35 3.10 9.88
C ILE A 42 10.25 2.69 8.93
N TYR A 43 9.07 2.40 9.45
CA TYR A 43 7.89 2.05 8.65
C TYR A 43 7.53 3.13 7.63
N ILE A 44 7.49 4.40 8.06
CA ILE A 44 7.17 5.53 7.18
C ILE A 44 8.20 5.62 6.05
N ILE A 45 9.50 5.52 6.36
CA ILE A 45 10.57 5.57 5.36
C ILE A 45 10.41 4.44 4.33
N VAL A 46 10.22 3.19 4.79
CA VAL A 46 10.04 2.03 3.91
C VAL A 46 8.78 2.18 3.04
N THR A 47 7.71 2.73 3.59
CA THR A 47 6.45 2.96 2.88
C THR A 47 6.57 4.08 1.84
N ILE A 48 7.35 5.14 2.11
CA ILE A 48 7.66 6.19 1.13
C ILE A 48 8.52 5.62 -0.01
N LEU A 49 9.53 4.82 0.28
CA LEU A 49 10.34 4.15 -0.75
C LEU A 49 9.48 3.26 -1.65
N TYR A 50 8.56 2.50 -1.05
CA TYR A 50 7.58 1.71 -1.77
C TYR A 50 6.73 2.58 -2.70
N LEU A 51 6.20 3.70 -2.21
CA LEU A 51 5.38 4.63 -3.02
C LEU A 51 6.17 5.17 -4.22
N ILE A 52 7.41 5.62 -4.01
CA ILE A 52 8.25 6.15 -5.08
C ILE A 52 8.46 5.10 -6.17
N ILE A 53 8.83 3.88 -5.77
CA ILE A 53 9.07 2.78 -6.72
C ILE A 53 7.78 2.41 -7.46
N GLN A 54 6.65 2.36 -6.77
CA GLN A 54 5.33 2.14 -7.38
C GLN A 54 5.02 3.21 -8.44
N VAL A 55 5.17 4.49 -8.12
CA VAL A 55 4.91 5.58 -9.06
C VAL A 55 5.82 5.49 -10.28
N LEU A 56 7.12 5.22 -10.09
CA LEU A 56 8.07 5.03 -11.19
C LEU A 56 7.70 3.83 -12.08
N TYR A 57 7.28 2.73 -11.45
CA TYR A 57 6.86 1.52 -12.15
C TYR A 57 5.56 1.73 -12.94
N ILE A 58 4.52 2.30 -12.31
CA ILE A 58 3.22 2.58 -12.94
C ILE A 58 3.37 3.48 -14.16
N ASN A 59 4.32 4.41 -14.15
CA ASN A 59 4.60 5.25 -15.32
C ASN A 59 5.13 4.47 -16.54
N LYS A 60 5.78 3.32 -16.32
CA LYS A 60 6.42 2.50 -17.37
C LYS A 60 5.64 1.24 -17.71
N SER A 61 4.79 0.79 -16.79
CA SER A 61 4.00 -0.44 -16.89
C SER A 61 2.87 -0.31 -17.92
N LYS A 62 2.45 -1.44 -18.50
CA LYS A 62 1.26 -1.52 -19.38
C LYS A 62 0.13 -2.36 -18.77
N ILE A 63 0.35 -2.96 -17.61
CA ILE A 63 -0.54 -3.96 -16.99
C ILE A 63 -1.28 -3.41 -15.75
N HIS A 64 -1.78 -2.17 -15.84
CA HIS A 64 -2.45 -1.49 -14.74
C HIS A 64 -3.65 -2.27 -14.15
N ILE A 65 -4.38 -3.02 -14.97
CA ILE A 65 -5.50 -3.85 -14.50
C ILE A 65 -5.00 -4.94 -13.54
N LEU A 66 -3.89 -5.60 -13.86
CA LEU A 66 -3.30 -6.62 -12.97
C LEU A 66 -2.85 -5.98 -11.66
N ASN A 67 -2.19 -4.82 -11.73
CA ASN A 67 -1.75 -4.10 -10.54
C ASN A 67 -2.95 -3.75 -9.62
N ILE A 68 -4.07 -3.29 -10.19
CA ILE A 68 -5.28 -2.98 -9.42
C ILE A 68 -5.84 -4.24 -8.76
N LEU A 69 -5.93 -5.36 -9.49
CA LEU A 69 -6.43 -6.62 -8.93
C LEU A 69 -5.56 -7.13 -7.78
N LEU A 70 -4.24 -7.03 -7.92
CA LEU A 70 -3.31 -7.45 -6.88
C LEU A 70 -3.35 -6.54 -5.66
N LEU A 71 -3.49 -5.21 -5.86
CA LEU A 71 -3.48 -4.24 -4.76
C LEU A 71 -4.84 -4.07 -4.08
N SER A 72 -5.95 -4.41 -4.74
CA SER A 72 -7.30 -4.24 -4.17
C SER A 72 -7.52 -5.14 -2.96
N LEU A 73 -7.11 -6.42 -3.04
CA LEU A 73 -7.27 -7.38 -1.96
C LEU A 73 -6.58 -6.94 -0.65
N PRO A 74 -5.27 -6.63 -0.61
CA PRO A 74 -4.63 -6.17 0.60
C PRO A 74 -5.19 -4.83 1.08
N THR A 75 -5.62 -3.95 0.17
CA THR A 75 -6.22 -2.66 0.55
C THR A 75 -7.57 -2.84 1.25
N ILE A 76 -8.42 -3.76 0.78
CA ILE A 76 -9.72 -4.06 1.42
C ILE A 76 -9.50 -4.67 2.81
N ILE A 77 -8.58 -5.62 2.93
CA ILE A 77 -8.26 -6.25 4.23
C ILE A 77 -7.74 -5.19 5.21
N TRP A 78 -6.83 -4.32 4.75
CA TRP A 78 -6.31 -3.21 5.55
C TRP A 78 -7.42 -2.26 6.00
N PHE A 79 -8.35 -1.90 5.11
CA PHE A 79 -9.49 -1.05 5.44
C PHE A 79 -10.38 -1.66 6.53
N ILE A 80 -10.70 -2.95 6.45
CA ILE A 80 -11.52 -3.65 7.45
C ILE A 80 -10.85 -3.57 8.83
N ILE A 81 -9.53 -3.82 8.88
CA ILE A 81 -8.78 -3.80 10.15
C ILE A 81 -8.70 -2.38 10.70
N LEU A 82 -8.38 -1.38 9.86
CA LEU A 82 -8.34 0.03 10.26
C LEU A 82 -9.70 0.50 10.80
N LYS A 83 -10.80 0.11 10.15
CA LYS A 83 -12.15 0.42 10.61
C LYS A 83 -12.42 -0.17 12.00
N ASN A 84 -12.07 -1.44 12.20
CA ASN A 84 -12.29 -2.13 13.48
C ASN A 84 -11.39 -1.57 14.58
N SER A 85 -10.18 -1.12 14.24
CA SER A 85 -9.24 -0.60 15.21
C SER A 85 -9.57 0.83 15.65
N LEU A 86 -10.12 1.67 14.76
CA LEU A 86 -10.63 3.01 15.08
C LEU A 86 -11.83 2.99 16.03
N SER A 87 -12.53 1.86 16.17
CA SER A 87 -13.63 1.69 17.13
C SER A 87 -13.20 1.28 18.55
N ILE A 88 -11.90 1.07 18.80
CA ILE A 88 -11.37 0.65 20.10
C ILE A 88 -10.73 1.86 20.80
N ASP A 89 -11.22 2.19 22.01
CA ASP A 89 -10.62 3.22 22.86
C ASP A 89 -9.17 2.86 23.20
N GLY A 90 -8.22 3.76 22.89
CA GLY A 90 -6.79 3.56 23.16
C GLY A 90 -5.91 3.30 21.93
N PHE A 91 -6.49 3.17 20.73
CA PHE A 91 -5.75 3.01 19.46
C PHE A 91 -4.93 4.26 19.03
N PHE A 92 -4.89 5.31 19.85
CA PHE A 92 -4.50 6.68 19.49
C PHE A 92 -3.03 7.06 19.81
N LYS A 93 -2.08 6.15 19.61
CA LYS A 93 -0.66 6.55 19.54
C LYS A 93 -0.07 6.22 18.17
N TYR A 94 1.13 5.67 18.12
CA TYR A 94 1.89 5.52 16.89
C TYR A 94 1.35 4.40 15.99
N ASP A 95 0.60 3.47 16.56
CA ASP A 95 -0.04 2.34 15.89
C ASP A 95 -1.07 2.80 14.85
N GLY A 96 -1.99 3.69 15.25
CA GLY A 96 -2.96 4.28 14.34
C GLY A 96 -2.33 5.13 13.24
N ILE A 97 -1.23 5.82 13.53
CA ILE A 97 -0.50 6.63 12.54
C ILE A 97 0.11 5.74 11.46
N ALA A 98 0.83 4.69 11.85
CA ALA A 98 1.43 3.75 10.90
C ALA A 98 0.36 3.08 10.03
N TYR A 99 -0.70 2.57 10.65
CA TYR A 99 -1.76 1.88 9.93
C TYR A 99 -2.50 2.79 8.93
N THR A 100 -2.83 4.01 9.36
CA THR A 100 -3.50 4.99 8.51
C THR A 100 -2.60 5.46 7.35
N PHE A 101 -1.32 5.69 7.62
CA PHE A 101 -0.36 6.14 6.61
C PHE A 101 -0.18 5.10 5.50
N GLY A 102 0.01 3.84 5.87
CA GLY A 102 0.14 2.75 4.90
C GLY A 102 -1.11 2.56 4.06
N PHE A 103 -2.28 2.60 4.70
CA PHE A 103 -3.55 2.56 3.98
C PHE A 103 -3.67 3.71 2.97
N PHE A 104 -3.32 4.93 3.37
CA PHE A 104 -3.34 6.09 2.47
C PHE A 104 -2.40 5.91 1.27
N VAL A 105 -1.19 5.40 1.49
CA VAL A 105 -0.25 5.09 0.39
C VAL A 105 -0.82 4.07 -0.59
N MET A 106 -1.44 3.00 -0.09
CA MET A 106 -2.07 1.98 -0.95
C MET A 106 -3.21 2.56 -1.80
N ILE A 107 -4.02 3.45 -1.21
CA ILE A 107 -5.08 4.17 -1.91
C ILE A 107 -4.49 5.04 -3.03
N VAL A 108 -3.44 5.82 -2.75
CA VAL A 108 -2.77 6.66 -3.76
C VAL A 108 -2.25 5.80 -4.93
N VAL A 109 -1.61 4.67 -4.65
CA VAL A 109 -1.09 3.76 -5.69
C VAL A 109 -2.22 3.16 -6.54
N LEU A 110 -3.35 2.77 -5.92
CA LEU A 110 -4.53 2.29 -6.63
C LEU A 110 -5.11 3.36 -7.55
N PHE A 111 -5.36 4.55 -7.03
CA PHE A 111 -5.88 5.68 -7.82
C PHE A 111 -4.96 6.03 -8.99
N TYR A 112 -3.64 5.96 -8.80
CA TYR A 112 -2.71 6.25 -9.88
C TYR A 112 -2.77 5.20 -11.00
N ASN A 113 -2.96 3.92 -10.68
CA ASN A 113 -3.21 2.90 -11.70
C ASN A 113 -4.53 3.14 -12.44
N PHE A 114 -5.62 3.49 -11.74
CA PHE A 114 -6.90 3.84 -12.36
C PHE A 114 -6.77 5.04 -13.30
N TYR A 115 -6.08 6.09 -12.87
CA TYR A 115 -5.84 7.28 -13.68
C TYR A 115 -5.10 6.95 -14.99
N LYS A 116 -4.07 6.10 -14.94
CA LYS A 116 -3.36 5.65 -16.15
C LYS A 116 -4.24 4.85 -17.10
N ILE A 117 -5.20 4.08 -16.57
CA ILE A 117 -6.19 3.38 -17.39
C ILE A 117 -7.08 4.39 -18.11
N VAL A 118 -7.67 5.34 -17.39
CA VAL A 118 -8.58 6.35 -17.96
C VAL A 118 -7.89 7.13 -19.07
N LEU A 119 -6.66 7.61 -18.83
CA LEU A 119 -5.87 8.31 -19.86
C LEU A 119 -5.67 7.46 -21.12
N LYS A 120 -5.37 6.17 -20.96
CA LYS A 120 -5.15 5.27 -22.10
C LYS A 120 -6.40 5.06 -22.95
N TYR A 121 -7.58 5.05 -22.33
CA TYR A 121 -8.85 4.88 -23.04
C TYR A 121 -9.35 6.20 -23.66
N ASN A 122 -9.19 7.34 -22.97
CA ASN A 122 -9.59 8.65 -23.51
C ASN A 122 -8.73 9.13 -24.69
N VAL A 123 -7.45 8.73 -24.78
CA VAL A 123 -6.59 9.08 -25.93
C VAL A 123 -6.93 8.27 -27.19
N ARG A 124 -7.79 7.24 -27.08
CA ARG A 124 -8.21 6.37 -28.19
C ARG A 124 -9.63 6.64 -28.69
N SER A 125 -10.38 7.57 -28.08
CA SER A 125 -11.68 8.05 -28.55
C SER A 125 -11.51 9.32 -29.39
#